data_AF-A0A963BXH6-F1
#
_entry.id   AF-A0A963BXH6-F1
#
_cell.length_a   1.000
_cell.length_b   1.000
_cell.length_c   1.000
_cell.angle_alpha   90.00
_cell.angle_beta   90.00
_cell.angle_gamma   90.00
#
_symmetry.space_group_name_H-M   'P 1'
#
loop_
_entity.id
_entity.type
_entity.pdbx_description
1 polymer ?
#
loop_
_entity_poly.entity_id
_entity_poly.type
_entity_poly.pdbx_seq_one_letter_code
_entity_poly.pdbx_strand_id
1 'polypeptide(L)'
;MSAPRIDLIEDRLRISGTAHDGEIPLDTIERLVSCRLEDAIHQGDEGFHIVLAGARFALIGPFAAGGLGAVADLRAARPGLPEGRAWLRGVPRVLREPGMLGLRLFPVPGLGVFASEQLPALEEEPDPHG
;
A
#
# COMPACT_ATOMS: atom_id res chain seq x y z
N MET A 1 4.77 -19.00 11.65
CA MET A 1 4.73 -18.01 10.56
C MET A 1 5.54 -16.82 11.00
N SER A 2 6.46 -16.33 10.17
CA SER A 2 7.17 -15.08 10.42
C SER A 2 6.19 -13.90 10.41
N ALA A 3 6.48 -12.84 11.16
CA ALA A 3 5.67 -11.63 11.13
C ALA A 3 5.72 -10.99 9.72
N PRO A 4 4.58 -10.46 9.21
CA PRO A 4 4.56 -9.65 7.99
C PRO A 4 5.61 -8.54 8.04
N ARG A 5 6.35 -8.35 6.95
CA ARG A 5 7.43 -7.37 6.85
C ARG A 5 7.53 -6.81 5.44
N ILE A 6 7.91 -5.55 5.35
CA ILE A 6 8.30 -4.88 4.12
C ILE A 6 9.68 -4.27 4.27
N ASP A 7 10.52 -4.48 3.25
CA ASP A 7 11.89 -3.99 3.21
C ASP A 7 12.23 -3.48 1.82
N LEU A 8 13.08 -2.44 1.76
CA LEU A 8 13.81 -2.11 0.55
C LEU A 8 15.15 -2.85 0.59
N ILE A 9 15.37 -3.77 -0.34
CA ILE A 9 16.59 -4.56 -0.43
C ILE A 9 17.23 -4.30 -1.79
N GLU A 10 18.40 -3.65 -1.79
CA GLU A 10 19.15 -3.31 -3.00
C GLU A 10 18.31 -2.55 -4.03
N ASP A 11 17.85 -3.23 -5.07
CA ASP A 11 17.07 -2.73 -6.19
C ASP A 11 15.59 -3.16 -6.15
N ARG A 12 15.09 -3.68 -5.02
CA ARG A 12 13.73 -4.24 -4.88
C ARG A 12 13.01 -3.80 -3.62
N LEU A 13 11.72 -3.57 -3.76
CA LEU A 13 10.78 -3.52 -2.64
C LEU A 13 10.26 -4.94 -2.39
N ARG A 14 10.50 -5.50 -1.21
CA ARG A 14 10.10 -6.86 -0.85
C ARG A 14 9.04 -6.84 0.23
N ILE A 15 7.98 -7.61 0.03
CA ILE A 15 6.96 -7.94 1.04
C ILE A 15 7.05 -9.44 1.34
N SER A 16 7.12 -9.78 2.63
CA SER A 16 7.23 -11.16 3.10
C SER A 16 6.40 -11.44 4.35
N GLY A 17 6.08 -12.71 4.60
CA GLY A 17 5.33 -13.12 5.80
C GLY A 17 3.81 -12.96 5.68
N THR A 18 3.30 -12.84 4.46
CA THR A 18 1.88 -12.67 4.10
C THR A 18 1.44 -13.77 3.12
N ALA A 19 0.13 -13.85 2.84
CA ALA A 19 -0.37 -14.71 1.75
C ALA A 19 -0.06 -14.15 0.34
N HIS A 20 0.40 -12.90 0.26
CA HIS A 20 0.63 -12.15 -0.97
C HIS A 20 2.07 -11.65 -1.03
N ASP A 21 3.01 -12.51 -0.61
CA ASP A 21 4.44 -12.23 -0.68
C ASP A 21 4.89 -11.95 -2.11
N GLY A 22 5.84 -11.03 -2.25
CA GLY A 22 6.34 -10.65 -3.56
C GLY A 22 7.39 -9.58 -3.51
N GLU A 23 7.98 -9.35 -4.67
CA GLU A 23 9.03 -8.35 -4.87
C GLU A 23 8.69 -7.50 -6.09
N ILE A 24 8.94 -6.19 -5.97
CA ILE A 24 8.80 -5.21 -7.04
C ILE A 24 10.17 -4.59 -7.30
N PRO A 25 10.77 -4.79 -8.48
CA PRO A 25 11.98 -4.09 -8.88
C PRO A 25 11.78 -2.57 -8.92
N LEU A 26 12.74 -1.81 -8.40
CA LEU A 26 12.66 -0.35 -8.24
C LEU A 26 12.54 0.39 -9.58
N ASP A 27 13.14 -0.15 -10.64
CA ASP A 27 13.09 0.39 -11.99
C ASP A 27 11.66 0.31 -12.58
N THR A 28 10.89 -0.70 -12.18
CA THR A 28 9.48 -0.86 -12.58
C THR A 28 8.50 0.00 -11.80
N ILE A 29 8.93 0.66 -10.71
CA ILE A 29 8.05 1.51 -9.90
C ILE A 29 7.78 2.81 -10.66
N GLU A 30 6.51 3.05 -10.94
CA GLU A 30 6.01 4.17 -11.75
C GLU A 30 5.48 5.31 -10.89
N ARG A 31 4.81 4.99 -9.77
CA ARG A 31 4.16 5.99 -8.91
C ARG A 31 3.99 5.48 -7.49
N LEU A 32 4.10 6.37 -6.51
CA LEU A 32 3.70 6.15 -5.12
C LEU A 32 2.42 6.95 -4.83
N VAL A 33 1.38 6.29 -4.33
CA VAL A 33 0.11 6.93 -3.96
C VAL A 33 -0.11 6.83 -2.46
N SER A 34 -0.18 7.96 -1.78
CA SER A 34 -0.61 8.05 -0.38
C SER A 34 -2.13 8.08 -0.34
N CYS A 35 -2.73 7.05 0.24
CA CYS A 35 -4.17 6.85 0.22
C CYS A 35 -4.77 7.10 1.60
N ARG A 36 -6.01 7.61 1.61
CA ARG A 36 -6.87 7.67 2.79
C ARG A 36 -8.06 6.75 2.62
N LEU A 37 -8.37 5.98 3.66
CA LEU A 37 -9.58 5.19 3.75
C LEU A 37 -10.60 5.93 4.63
N GLU A 38 -11.80 6.13 4.08
CA GLU A 38 -12.93 6.62 4.88
C GLU A 38 -13.36 5.53 5.89
N ASP A 39 -13.08 5.75 7.17
CA ASP A 39 -13.51 4.84 8.24
C ASP A 39 -14.79 5.37 8.89
N ALA A 40 -15.93 4.81 8.47
CA ALA A 40 -17.24 5.10 9.03
C ALA A 40 -17.40 4.69 10.52
N ILE A 41 -16.49 3.88 11.05
CA ILE A 41 -16.56 3.28 12.40
C ILE A 41 -15.67 4.04 13.39
N HIS A 42 -14.46 4.43 13.01
CA HIS A 42 -13.49 5.08 13.91
C HIS A 42 -13.47 6.61 13.88
N GLN A 43 -14.35 7.26 13.09
CA GLN A 43 -14.39 8.73 12.96
C GLN A 43 -13.03 9.36 12.60
N GLY A 44 -12.25 8.71 11.75
CA GLY A 44 -10.94 9.20 11.29
C GLY A 44 -10.50 8.54 9.99
N ASP A 45 -9.57 9.17 9.28
CA ASP A 45 -9.00 8.60 8.06
C ASP A 45 -7.81 7.69 8.41
N GLU A 46 -7.82 6.44 7.95
CA GLU A 46 -6.62 5.59 8.00
C GLU A 46 -5.75 5.82 6.76
N GLY A 47 -4.47 6.13 6.98
CA GLY A 47 -3.49 6.37 5.92
C GLY A 47 -2.72 5.11 5.54
N PHE A 48 -2.65 4.81 4.23
CA PHE A 48 -1.89 3.69 3.69
C PHE A 48 -1.23 4.06 2.37
N HIS A 49 -0.36 3.20 1.83
CA HIS A 49 0.35 3.50 0.58
C HIS A 49 0.13 2.41 -0.47
N ILE A 50 0.05 2.84 -1.73
CA ILE A 50 0.07 1.97 -2.90
C ILE A 50 1.29 2.33 -3.74
N VAL A 51 2.11 1.34 -4.06
CA VAL A 51 3.22 1.47 -5.01
C VAL A 51 2.81 0.84 -6.33
N LEU A 52 2.63 1.65 -7.36
CA LEU A 52 2.25 1.20 -8.70
C LEU A 52 3.49 0.82 -9.52
N ALA A 53 3.47 -0.37 -10.14
CA ALA A 53 4.60 -0.89 -10.90
C ALA A 53 4.15 -1.80 -12.07
N GLY A 54 3.82 -1.20 -13.22
CA GLY A 54 3.39 -1.90 -14.42
C GLY A 54 2.19 -2.81 -14.19
N ALA A 55 2.39 -4.12 -14.37
CA ALA A 55 1.34 -5.14 -14.20
C ALA A 55 1.05 -5.51 -12.73
N ARG A 56 1.69 -4.85 -11.76
CA ARG A 56 1.56 -5.15 -10.34
C ARG A 56 1.47 -3.88 -9.49
N PHE A 57 1.02 -4.05 -8.26
CA PHE A 57 1.17 -3.04 -7.23
C PHE A 57 1.50 -3.67 -5.88
N ALA A 58 2.19 -2.92 -5.02
CA ALA A 58 2.32 -3.26 -3.61
C ALA A 58 1.34 -2.42 -2.79
N LEU A 59 0.61 -3.08 -1.90
CA LEU A 59 -0.23 -2.45 -0.89
C LEU A 59 0.53 -2.45 0.43
N ILE A 60 0.65 -1.28 1.05
CA ILE A 60 1.35 -1.07 2.32
C ILE A 60 0.33 -0.52 3.31
N GLY A 61 -0.31 -1.43 4.04
CA GLY A 61 -1.30 -1.11 5.06
C GLY A 61 -0.77 -0.23 6.20
N PRO A 62 -1.67 0.44 6.94
CA PRO A 62 -1.32 1.43 7.98
C PRO A 62 -0.46 0.85 9.12
N PHE A 63 -0.64 -0.44 9.41
CA PHE A 63 0.03 -1.14 10.52
C PHE A 63 1.15 -2.08 10.06
N ALA A 64 1.55 -2.01 8.79
CA ALA A 64 2.61 -2.85 8.25
C ALA A 64 3.95 -2.54 8.95
N ALA A 65 4.52 -3.55 9.62
CA ALA A 65 5.83 -3.42 10.25
C ALA A 65 6.89 -3.06 9.18
N GLY A 66 7.59 -1.94 9.39
CA GLY A 66 8.56 -1.41 8.43
C GLY A 66 7.95 -0.57 7.28
N GLY A 67 6.62 -0.45 7.18
CA GLY A 67 5.94 0.25 6.08
C GLY A 67 6.38 1.69 5.88
N LEU A 68 6.40 2.49 6.94
CA LEU A 68 6.86 3.89 6.87
C LEU A 68 8.35 4.00 6.50
N GLY A 69 9.17 3.07 7.01
CA GLY A 69 10.60 3.00 6.68
C GLY A 69 10.80 2.69 5.20
N ALA A 70 10.15 1.64 4.69
CA ALA A 70 10.24 1.25 3.29
C ALA A 70 9.75 2.35 2.33
N VAL A 71 8.71 3.11 2.70
CA VAL A 71 8.26 4.27 1.92
C VAL A 71 9.30 5.40 1.94
N ALA A 72 9.91 5.70 3.09
CA ALA A 72 10.97 6.70 3.19
C ALA A 72 12.21 6.29 2.39
N ASP A 73 12.61 5.03 2.49
CA ASP A 73 13.73 4.46 1.73
C ASP A 73 13.45 4.49 0.23
N LEU A 74 12.23 4.18 -0.20
CA LEU A 74 11.81 4.27 -1.61
C LEU A 74 11.92 5.71 -2.12
N ARG A 75 11.45 6.70 -1.36
CA ARG A 75 11.59 8.12 -1.70
C ARG A 75 13.06 8.54 -1.83
N ALA A 76 13.91 8.06 -0.93
CA ALA A 76 15.35 8.33 -0.98
C ALA A 76 16.01 7.67 -2.19
N ALA A 77 15.62 6.44 -2.54
CA ALA A 77 16.15 5.71 -3.70
C ALA A 77 15.64 6.24 -5.05
N ARG A 78 14.46 6.87 -5.07
CA ARG A 78 13.81 7.43 -6.28
C ARG A 78 13.34 8.88 -6.03
N PRO A 79 14.25 9.86 -5.93
CA PRO A 79 13.94 11.25 -5.54
C PRO A 79 13.08 12.06 -6.53
N GLY A 80 12.73 11.48 -7.68
CA GLY A 80 11.79 12.06 -8.65
C GLY A 80 10.61 11.14 -8.95
N LEU A 81 10.35 10.14 -8.11
CA LEU A 81 9.20 9.25 -8.28
C LEU A 81 7.91 10.08 -8.24
N PRO A 82 7.04 9.97 -9.25
CA PRO A 82 5.73 10.61 -9.20
C PRO A 82 4.97 10.19 -7.94
N GLU A 83 4.50 11.19 -7.18
CA GLU A 83 3.66 10.98 -6.01
C GLU A 83 2.23 11.45 -6.26
N GLY A 84 1.26 10.79 -5.64
CA GLY A 84 -0.14 11.16 -5.71
C GLY A 84 -0.84 11.00 -4.36
N ARG A 85 -2.02 11.59 -4.26
CA ARG A 85 -2.95 11.37 -3.15
C ARG A 85 -4.28 10.89 -3.68
N ALA A 86 -4.89 9.96 -2.96
CA ALA A 86 -6.18 9.43 -3.35
C ALA A 86 -7.03 9.05 -2.13
N TRP A 87 -8.35 9.12 -2.34
CA TRP A 87 -9.34 8.55 -1.46
C TRP A 87 -9.74 7.18 -1.96
N LEU A 88 -9.86 6.25 -1.03
CA LEU A 88 -10.43 4.93 -1.27
C LEU A 88 -11.69 4.79 -0.43
N ARG A 89 -12.86 4.67 -1.08
CA ARG A 89 -14.16 4.51 -0.38
C ARG A 89 -14.37 3.11 0.20
N GLY A 90 -13.55 2.14 -0.19
CA GLY A 90 -13.64 0.79 0.34
C GLY A 90 -12.54 -0.12 -0.16
N VAL A 91 -12.04 -0.98 0.71
CA VAL A 91 -11.00 -1.95 0.39
C VAL A 91 -11.66 -3.24 -0.12
N PRO A 92 -11.36 -3.72 -1.36
CA PRO A 92 -11.78 -5.03 -1.83
C PRO A 92 -11.37 -6.14 -0.87
N ARG A 93 -12.22 -7.17 -0.69
CA ARG A 93 -11.97 -8.23 0.31
C ARG A 93 -10.63 -8.94 0.15
N VAL A 94 -10.15 -9.10 -1.08
CA VAL A 94 -8.86 -9.72 -1.40
C VAL A 94 -7.65 -8.88 -0.94
N LEU A 95 -7.84 -7.58 -0.75
CA LEU A 95 -6.80 -6.64 -0.34
C LEU A 95 -6.82 -6.34 1.17
N ARG A 96 -7.73 -6.98 1.92
CA ARG A 96 -7.87 -6.74 3.36
C ARG A 96 -6.91 -7.62 4.15
N GLU A 97 -6.37 -7.09 5.24
CA GLU A 97 -5.60 -7.91 6.17
C GLU A 97 -6.51 -8.90 6.91
N PRO A 98 -6.15 -10.19 7.00
CA PRO A 98 -6.75 -11.09 7.95
C PRO A 98 -6.25 -10.76 9.36
N GLY A 99 -6.82 -9.70 9.96
CA GLY A 99 -6.42 -9.27 11.30
C GLY A 99 -6.63 -10.37 12.37
N MET A 100 -5.86 -10.28 13.46
CA MET A 100 -5.95 -11.16 14.63
C MET A 100 -7.33 -11.09 15.33
N LEU A 101 -8.10 -10.03 15.09
CA LEU A 101 -9.48 -9.82 15.56
C LEU A 101 -10.56 -10.16 14.52
N GLY A 102 -10.17 -10.79 13.41
CA GLY A 102 -11.09 -11.33 12.40
C GLY A 102 -11.53 -10.32 11.33
N LEU A 103 -11.55 -10.81 10.09
CA LEU A 103 -11.98 -10.19 8.82
C LEU A 103 -13.43 -9.63 8.80
N ARG A 104 -14.10 -9.50 9.96
CA ARG A 104 -15.55 -9.24 10.04
C ARG A 104 -15.94 -7.82 10.46
N LEU A 105 -15.04 -7.02 11.03
CA LEU A 105 -15.43 -5.71 11.56
C LEU A 105 -14.71 -4.50 10.92
N PHE A 106 -13.51 -4.66 10.33
CA PHE A 106 -12.76 -3.51 9.79
C PHE A 106 -12.16 -3.79 8.41
N PRO A 107 -12.46 -2.98 7.37
CA PRO A 107 -11.90 -3.12 6.04
C PRO A 107 -10.49 -2.50 5.95
N VAL A 108 -9.56 -2.91 6.81
CA VAL A 108 -8.19 -2.36 6.83
C VAL A 108 -7.39 -2.87 5.61
N PRO A 109 -6.70 -1.99 4.87
CA PRO A 109 -5.79 -2.39 3.81
C PRO A 109 -4.66 -3.27 4.36
N GLY A 110 -4.44 -4.42 3.74
CA GLY A 110 -3.39 -5.35 4.15
C GLY A 110 -2.00 -4.99 3.63
N LEU A 111 -1.11 -5.96 3.73
CA LEU A 111 0.24 -5.90 3.19
C LEU A 111 0.40 -7.00 2.13
N GLY A 112 0.85 -6.65 0.93
CA GLY A 112 1.02 -7.64 -0.15
C GLY A 112 1.37 -7.05 -1.51
N VAL A 113 1.78 -7.93 -2.43
CA VAL A 113 1.95 -7.64 -3.86
C VAL A 113 0.82 -8.29 -4.64
N PHE A 114 0.17 -7.51 -5.50
CA PHE A 114 -1.04 -7.88 -6.22
C PHE A 114 -0.92 -7.55 -7.71
N ALA A 115 -1.75 -8.17 -8.53
CA ALA A 115 -1.84 -7.85 -9.95
C ALA A 115 -2.62 -6.53 -10.14
N SER A 116 -2.25 -5.72 -11.13
CA SER A 116 -2.84 -4.38 -11.32
C SER A 116 -4.34 -4.42 -11.63
N GLU A 117 -4.86 -5.53 -12.14
CA GLU A 117 -6.30 -5.74 -12.36
C GLU A 117 -7.11 -5.81 -11.06
N GLN A 118 -6.43 -6.02 -9.93
CA GLN A 118 -7.03 -6.03 -8.59
C GLN A 118 -7.00 -4.65 -7.93
N LEU A 119 -6.38 -3.65 -8.56
CA LEU A 119 -6.28 -2.30 -8.03
C LEU A 119 -7.68 -1.68 -7.98
N PRO A 120 -8.13 -1.20 -6.80
CA PRO A 120 -9.41 -0.53 -6.71
C PRO A 120 -9.36 0.82 -7.44
N ALA A 121 -10.54 1.32 -7.83
CA ALA A 121 -10.65 2.68 -8.33
C ALA A 121 -10.18 3.66 -7.24
N LEU A 122 -9.22 4.51 -7.60
CA LEU A 122 -8.68 5.55 -6.75
C LEU A 122 -9.34 6.88 -7.12
N GLU A 123 -9.95 7.55 -6.15
CA GLU A 123 -10.47 8.90 -6.33
C GLU A 123 -9.33 9.87 -6.02
N GLU A 124 -8.66 10.38 -7.06
CA GLU A 124 -7.53 11.30 -6.86
C GLU A 124 -7.98 12.53 -6.07
N GLU A 125 -7.22 12.85 -5.03
CA GLU A 125 -7.43 14.09 -4.29
C GLU A 125 -6.94 15.23 -5.19
N PRO A 126 -7.79 16.25 -5.47
CA PRO A 126 -7.37 17.38 -6.27
C PRO A 126 -6.15 18.05 -5.61
N ASP A 127 -5.17 18.41 -6.42
CA ASP A 127 -4.00 19.14 -5.94
C ASP A 127 -4.49 20.43 -5.26
N PRO A 128 -4.20 20.67 -3.96
CA PRO A 128 -4.63 21.89 -3.27
C PRO A 128 -4.01 23.16 -3.86
N HIS A 129 -3.12 23.03 -4.85
CA HIS A 129 -2.47 24.13 -5.56
C HIS A 129 -2.82 24.24 -7.05
N GLY A 130 -3.88 23.56 -7.51
CA GLY A 130 -4.42 23.70 -8.88
C GLY A 130 -5.08 25.04 -9.16
#